data_AF-A0A3A9ZTV7-F1
#
_entry.id   AF-A0A3A9ZTV7-F1
#
_cell.length_a   1.000
_cell.length_b   1.000
_cell.length_c   1.000
_cell.angle_alpha   90.00
_cell.angle_beta   90.00
_cell.angle_gamma   90.00
#
_symmetry.space_group_name_H-M   'P 1'
#
loop_
_entity.id
_entity.type
_entity.pdbx_description
1 polymer ?
#
loop_
_entity_poly.entity_id
_entity_poly.type
_entity_poly.pdbx_seq_one_letter_code
_entity_poly.pdbx_strand_id
1 'polypeptide(L)'
;MDDVTAEQKWRVPGSLPAAKLAGAALLVALGLLFADGDPVRLALAALVALGLAVWGVRDLVAPVRLALDAAGITVVHGFAGHRRLPWDAVEAITVDRRPRLGLSTETLEIDAGETLHLFGRYDLGASPEDVARVLRAAWTTAGDGPAGR
;
A
#
# COMPACT_ATOMS: atom_id res chain seq x y z
N MET A 1 -12.89 -28.96 9.87
CA MET A 1 -13.96 -28.15 9.24
C MET A 1 -13.57 -26.71 9.52
N ASP A 2 -12.55 -26.24 8.81
CA ASP A 2 -11.87 -24.96 9.06
C ASP A 2 -11.71 -24.16 7.76
N ASP A 3 -12.59 -24.42 6.78
CA ASP A 3 -12.52 -23.84 5.43
C ASP A 3 -13.49 -22.66 5.26
N VAL A 4 -13.70 -21.89 6.34
CA VAL A 4 -14.51 -20.68 6.34
C VAL A 4 -13.56 -19.52 6.59
N THR A 5 -13.31 -18.72 5.55
CA THR A 5 -12.65 -17.39 5.55
C THR A 5 -11.11 -17.31 5.66
N ALA A 6 -10.37 -17.86 4.69
CA ALA A 6 -8.98 -17.45 4.52
C ALA A 6 -8.90 -15.98 4.09
N GLU A 7 -8.57 -15.08 5.03
CA GLU A 7 -8.34 -13.66 4.74
C GLU A 7 -6.96 -13.50 4.07
N GLN A 8 -6.94 -13.05 2.83
CA GLN A 8 -5.71 -12.78 2.09
C GLN A 8 -5.31 -11.31 2.23
N LYS A 9 -4.06 -11.04 2.61
CA LYS A 9 -3.55 -9.68 2.88
C LYS A 9 -2.36 -9.35 1.99
N TRP A 10 -2.39 -8.15 1.41
CA TRP A 10 -1.28 -7.53 0.70
C TRP A 10 -0.77 -6.33 1.48
N ARG A 11 0.55 -6.27 1.62
CA ARG A 11 1.20 -5.34 2.55
C ARG A 11 2.50 -4.79 1.97
N VAL A 12 2.89 -3.62 2.45
CA VAL A 12 4.16 -2.99 2.11
C VAL A 12 5.31 -3.94 2.43
N PRO A 13 6.26 -4.20 1.50
CA PRO A 13 7.46 -4.98 1.78
C PRO A 13 8.27 -4.38 2.92
N GLY A 14 8.65 -5.18 3.92
CA GLY A 14 9.39 -4.71 5.10
C GLY A 14 10.75 -4.07 4.80
N SER A 15 11.32 -4.33 3.61
CA SER A 15 12.56 -3.68 3.16
C SER A 15 12.40 -2.17 2.94
N LEU A 16 11.21 -1.70 2.55
CA LEU A 16 10.95 -0.28 2.30
C LEU A 16 10.95 0.59 3.57
N PRO A 17 10.19 0.26 4.64
CA PRO A 17 10.29 1.01 5.89
C PRO A 17 11.70 0.90 6.50
N ALA A 18 12.36 -0.28 6.40
CA ALA A 18 13.73 -0.43 6.86
C ALA A 18 14.70 0.52 6.13
N ALA A 19 14.61 0.62 4.81
CA ALA A 19 15.42 1.55 4.02
C ALA A 19 15.17 3.01 4.38
N LYS A 20 13.91 3.40 4.64
CA LYS A 20 13.55 4.77 5.08
C LYS A 20 14.16 5.11 6.43
N LEU A 21 14.08 4.18 7.39
CA LEU A 21 14.67 4.37 8.72
C LEU A 21 16.20 4.40 8.66
N ALA A 22 16.82 3.56 7.84
CA ALA A 22 18.26 3.59 7.61
C ALA A 22 18.71 4.92 6.98
N GLY A 23 17.96 5.42 5.99
CA GLY A 23 18.21 6.74 5.39
C GLY A 23 18.06 7.89 6.39
N ALA A 24 17.05 7.84 7.25
CA ALA A 24 16.87 8.82 8.34
C ALA A 24 18.07 8.82 9.29
N ALA A 25 18.51 7.65 9.74
CA ALA A 25 19.68 7.51 10.61
C ALA A 25 20.96 8.04 9.94
N LEU A 26 21.15 7.75 8.65
CA LEU A 26 22.28 8.25 7.88
C LEU A 26 22.28 9.78 7.79
N LEU A 27 21.13 10.40 7.51
CA LEU A 27 21.02 11.87 7.45
C LEU A 27 21.37 12.54 8.78
N VAL A 28 20.92 11.97 9.90
CA VAL A 28 21.31 12.45 11.23
C VAL A 28 22.81 12.33 11.43
N ALA A 29 23.39 11.18 11.10
CA ALA A 29 24.84 10.96 11.22
C ALA A 29 25.66 11.94 10.38
N LEU A 30 25.27 12.16 9.12
CA LEU A 30 25.92 13.14 8.24
C LEU A 30 25.75 14.57 8.77
N GLY A 31 24.56 14.92 9.25
CA GLY A 31 24.32 16.20 9.89
C GLY A 31 25.26 16.42 11.09
N LEU A 32 25.42 15.43 11.96
CA LEU A 32 26.31 15.53 13.11
C LEU A 32 27.79 15.61 12.71
N LEU A 33 28.23 14.83 11.73
CA LEU A 33 29.62 14.77 11.28
C LEU A 33 30.05 16.03 10.52
N PHE A 34 29.15 16.56 9.70
CA PHE A 34 29.47 17.63 8.76
C PHE A 34 28.80 18.94 9.12
N ALA A 35 28.14 19.11 10.28
CA ALA A 35 27.51 20.37 10.63
C ALA A 35 28.51 21.51 10.91
N ASP A 36 29.79 21.24 11.19
CA ASP A 36 30.83 22.25 11.50
C ASP A 36 30.36 23.38 12.44
N GLY A 37 29.45 23.07 13.38
CA GLY A 37 28.85 24.05 14.29
C GLY A 37 27.73 24.93 13.70
N ASP A 38 27.36 24.77 12.43
CA ASP A 38 26.20 25.41 11.79
C ASP A 38 24.89 24.73 12.25
N PRO A 39 24.10 25.37 13.12
CA PRO A 39 22.86 24.80 13.62
C PRO A 39 21.79 24.65 12.53
N VAL A 40 21.84 25.46 11.47
CA VAL A 40 20.86 25.41 10.38
C VAL A 40 21.02 24.12 9.59
N ARG A 41 22.25 23.75 9.23
CA ARG A 41 22.55 22.50 8.53
C ARG A 41 22.13 21.27 9.32
N LEU A 42 22.37 21.26 10.63
CA LEU A 42 21.91 20.17 11.51
C LEU A 42 20.39 20.11 11.60
N ALA A 43 19.73 21.26 11.76
CA ALA A 43 18.27 21.34 11.82
C ALA A 43 17.60 20.83 10.54
N LEU A 44 18.15 21.17 9.36
CA LEU A 44 17.66 20.68 8.08
C LEU A 44 17.83 19.16 7.95
N ALA A 45 18.99 18.62 8.32
CA ALA A 45 19.22 17.17 8.32
C ALA A 45 18.25 16.44 9.25
N ALA A 46 18.03 16.97 10.46
CA ALA A 46 17.08 16.43 11.42
C ALA A 46 15.63 16.49 10.90
N LEU A 47 15.24 17.58 10.23
CA LEU A 47 13.89 17.73 9.68
C LEU A 47 13.62 16.71 8.57
N VAL A 48 14.56 16.51 7.64
CA VAL A 48 14.42 15.50 6.58
C VAL A 48 14.42 14.09 7.17
N ALA A 49 15.31 13.82 8.13
CA ALA A 49 15.34 12.53 8.82
C ALA A 49 14.03 12.25 9.55
N LEU A 50 13.44 13.25 10.21
CA LEU A 50 12.14 13.12 10.87
C LEU A 50 11.03 12.80 9.86
N GLY A 51 11.01 13.48 8.70
CA GLY A 51 10.07 13.17 7.63
C GLY A 51 10.18 11.72 7.13
N LEU A 52 11.41 11.23 6.90
CA LEU A 52 11.65 9.83 6.52
C LEU A 52 11.25 8.85 7.62
N ALA A 53 11.55 9.17 8.88
CA ALA A 53 11.20 8.33 10.02
C ALA A 53 9.68 8.22 10.19
N VAL A 54 8.96 9.36 10.14
CA VAL A 54 7.48 9.37 10.18
C VAL A 54 6.89 8.54 9.04
N TRP A 55 7.45 8.66 7.83
CA TRP A 55 7.02 7.83 6.71
C TRP A 55 7.29 6.35 6.94
N GLY A 56 8.51 5.99 7.37
CA GLY A 56 8.88 4.60 7.65
C GLY A 56 8.01 3.98 8.74
N VAL A 57 7.76 4.70 9.83
CA VAL A 57 6.89 4.26 10.94
C VAL A 57 5.45 4.08 10.46
N ARG A 58 4.92 4.98 9.63
CA ARG A 58 3.58 4.82 9.03
C ARG A 58 3.44 3.47 8.33
N ASP A 59 4.45 3.08 7.54
CA ASP A 59 4.45 1.83 6.80
C ASP A 59 4.60 0.59 7.72
N LEU A 60 5.10 0.76 8.94
CA LEU A 60 5.16 -0.30 9.96
C LEU A 60 3.88 -0.43 10.77
N VAL A 61 3.20 0.69 11.07
CA VAL A 61 1.96 0.71 11.88
C VAL A 61 0.76 0.24 11.06
N ALA A 62 0.69 0.62 9.78
CA ALA A 62 -0.37 0.21 8.87
C ALA A 62 0.23 -0.45 7.63
N PRO A 63 0.83 -1.66 7.74
CA PRO A 63 1.53 -2.28 6.62
C PRO A 63 0.57 -2.85 5.58
N VAL A 64 -0.62 -3.30 5.99
CA VAL A 64 -1.62 -3.91 5.10
C VAL A 64 -2.31 -2.81 4.31
N ARG A 65 -2.20 -2.83 2.99
CA ARG A 65 -2.80 -1.82 2.10
C ARG A 65 -4.12 -2.31 1.49
N LEU A 66 -4.22 -3.62 1.31
CA LEU A 66 -5.38 -4.29 0.76
C LEU A 66 -5.54 -5.65 1.45
N ALA A 67 -6.77 -5.97 1.85
CA ALA A 67 -7.15 -7.28 2.31
C ALA A 67 -8.40 -7.76 1.57
N LEU A 68 -8.52 -9.06 1.43
CA LEU A 68 -9.62 -9.77 0.79
C LEU A 68 -10.18 -10.78 1.77
N ASP A 69 -11.50 -10.84 1.89
CA ASP A 69 -12.20 -11.95 2.52
C ASP A 69 -13.48 -12.27 1.72
N ALA A 70 -14.27 -13.23 2.22
CA ALA A 70 -15.47 -13.72 1.54
C ALA A 70 -16.52 -12.62 1.25
N ALA A 71 -16.64 -11.62 2.11
CA ALA A 71 -17.68 -10.59 1.99
C ALA A 71 -17.25 -9.37 1.13
N GLY A 72 -16.02 -9.33 0.62
CA GLY A 72 -15.46 -8.15 -0.04
C GLY A 72 -14.01 -7.86 0.30
N ILE A 73 -13.60 -6.61 0.09
CA ILE A 73 -12.23 -6.15 0.28
C ILE A 73 -12.13 -5.06 1.34
N THR A 74 -10.98 -4.95 1.97
CA THR A 74 -10.64 -3.84 2.88
C THR A 74 -9.45 -3.10 2.30
N VAL A 75 -9.64 -1.80 2.06
CA VAL A 75 -8.64 -0.91 1.47
C VAL A 75 -8.16 0.09 2.51
N VAL A 76 -6.92 0.57 2.38
CA VAL A 76 -6.46 1.70 3.19
C VAL A 76 -7.21 2.98 2.75
N HIS A 77 -7.55 3.83 3.72
CA HIS A 77 -8.17 5.13 3.48
C HIS A 77 -7.47 6.20 4.33
N GLY A 78 -7.18 7.35 3.71
CA GLY A 78 -6.43 8.42 4.34
C GLY A 78 -5.01 7.99 4.73
N PHE A 79 -4.56 8.38 5.92
CA PHE A 79 -3.18 8.13 6.35
C PHE A 79 -2.94 6.69 6.82
N ALA A 80 -3.80 6.17 7.70
CA ALA A 80 -3.69 4.84 8.28
C ALA A 80 -5.07 4.19 8.55
N GLY A 81 -6.15 4.80 8.06
CA GLY A 81 -7.49 4.24 8.21
C GLY A 81 -7.70 3.06 7.27
N HIS A 82 -8.73 2.27 7.54
CA HIS A 82 -9.18 1.20 6.67
C HIS A 82 -10.66 1.38 6.37
N ARG A 83 -11.05 1.12 5.13
CA ARG A 83 -12.44 1.11 4.71
C ARG A 83 -12.76 -0.24 4.10
N ARG A 84 -13.86 -0.81 4.57
CA ARG A 84 -14.43 -2.04 4.02
C ARG A 84 -15.28 -1.70 2.81
N LEU A 85 -15.07 -2.41 1.71
CA LEU A 85 -15.87 -2.34 0.49
C LEU A 85 -16.51 -3.72 0.27
N PRO A 86 -17.83 -3.84 0.41
CA PRO A 86 -18.53 -5.06 0.03
C PRO A 86 -18.49 -5.25 -1.50
N TRP A 87 -18.68 -6.47 -1.97
CA TRP A 87 -18.54 -6.80 -3.39
C TRP A 87 -19.54 -6.10 -4.32
N ASP A 88 -20.72 -5.77 -3.81
CA ASP A 88 -21.77 -5.02 -4.51
C ASP A 88 -21.39 -3.55 -4.73
N ALA A 89 -20.47 -3.00 -3.92
CA ALA A 89 -19.93 -1.67 -4.09
C ALA A 89 -18.75 -1.62 -5.07
N VAL A 90 -18.19 -2.77 -5.48
CA VAL A 90 -17.07 -2.82 -6.44
C VAL A 90 -17.63 -2.80 -7.86
N GLU A 91 -17.29 -1.76 -8.62
CA GLU A 91 -17.76 -1.59 -9.99
C GLU A 91 -16.73 -2.12 -11.01
N ALA A 92 -15.44 -1.95 -10.74
CA ALA A 92 -14.38 -2.44 -11.61
C ALA A 92 -13.08 -2.77 -10.86
N ILE A 93 -12.35 -3.76 -11.38
CA ILE A 93 -10.99 -4.10 -10.96
C ILE A 93 -10.10 -4.13 -12.21
N THR A 94 -9.27 -3.12 -12.40
CA THR A 94 -8.42 -2.94 -13.59
C THR A 94 -6.94 -2.90 -13.19
N VAL A 95 -6.07 -3.09 -14.19
CA VAL A 95 -4.62 -2.90 -14.00
C VAL A 95 -4.17 -1.93 -15.08
N ASP A 96 -3.73 -0.75 -14.67
CA ASP A 96 -3.13 0.22 -15.58
C ASP A 96 -1.63 -0.05 -15.71
N ARG A 97 -1.13 -0.04 -16.96
CA ARG A 97 0.29 -0.21 -17.25
C ARG A 97 0.76 0.98 -18.08
N ARG A 98 1.69 1.76 -17.52
CA ARG A 98 2.31 2.88 -18.24
C ARG A 98 3.82 2.68 -18.37
N PRO A 99 4.37 2.70 -19.60
CA PRO A 99 5.80 2.78 -19.79
C PRO A 99 6.29 4.19 -19.43
N ARG A 100 7.26 4.30 -18.53
CA ARG A 100 7.94 5.56 -18.19
C ARG A 100 9.45 5.31 -18.11
N LEU A 101 10.24 6.07 -18.90
CA LEU A 101 11.70 6.05 -18.83
C LEU A 101 12.32 4.63 -18.95
N GLY A 102 11.72 3.75 -19.76
CA GLY A 102 12.16 2.35 -19.90
C GLY A 102 11.75 1.40 -18.76
N LEU A 103 11.03 1.91 -17.75
CA LEU A 103 10.44 1.15 -16.66
C LEU A 103 8.91 1.07 -16.86
N SER A 104 8.34 -0.13 -16.81
CA SER A 104 6.88 -0.30 -16.78
C SER A 104 6.39 -0.15 -15.35
N THR A 105 5.52 0.83 -15.09
CA THR A 105 4.80 0.93 -13.82
C THR A 105 3.42 0.32 -13.96
N GLU A 106 3.12 -0.68 -13.14
CA GLU A 106 1.80 -1.31 -13.02
C GLU A 106 1.10 -0.77 -11.78
N THR A 107 -0.19 -0.49 -11.91
CA THR A 107 -1.06 -0.02 -10.83
C THR A 107 -2.36 -0.82 -10.87
N LEU A 108 -2.74 -1.42 -9.75
CA LEU A 108 -4.06 -2.01 -9.56
C LEU A 108 -5.03 -0.87 -9.26
N GLU A 109 -6.13 -0.80 -9.99
CA GLU A 109 -7.22 0.14 -9.73
C GLU A 109 -8.46 -0.63 -9.32
N ILE A 110 -9.09 -0.17 -8.25
CA ILE A 110 -10.37 -0.68 -7.76
C ILE A 110 -11.33 0.50 -7.75
N ASP A 111 -12.33 0.42 -8.60
CA ASP A 111 -13.41 1.39 -8.69
C ASP A 111 -14.58 0.94 -7.83
N ALA A 112 -15.06 1.86 -6.99
CA ALA A 112 -16.24 1.68 -6.15
C ALA A 112 -17.23 2.86 -6.32
N GLY A 113 -17.34 3.35 -7.55
CA GLY A 113 -18.23 4.44 -7.97
C GLY A 113 -17.66 5.79 -7.60
N GLU A 114 -17.96 6.26 -6.39
CA GLU A 114 -17.51 7.58 -5.90
C GLU A 114 -16.04 7.59 -5.44
N THR A 115 -15.42 6.41 -5.33
CA THR A 115 -14.04 6.27 -4.85
C THR A 115 -13.22 5.34 -5.73
N LEU A 116 -12.06 5.84 -6.17
CA LEU A 116 -11.06 5.06 -6.90
C LEU A 116 -9.86 4.77 -5.99
N HIS A 117 -9.50 3.51 -5.84
CA HIS A 117 -8.36 3.06 -5.04
C HIS A 117 -7.24 2.53 -5.93
N LEU A 118 -6.05 3.12 -5.80
CA LEU A 118 -4.88 2.80 -6.61
C LEU A 118 -3.80 2.15 -5.75
N PHE A 119 -3.24 1.02 -6.22
CA PHE A 119 -2.19 0.29 -5.52
C PHE A 119 -1.05 -0.07 -6.45
N GLY A 120 0.17 0.37 -6.10
CA GLY A 120 1.38 -0.06 -6.80
C GLY A 120 1.95 -1.36 -6.23
N ARG A 121 2.96 -1.91 -6.92
CA ARG A 121 3.73 -3.07 -6.46
C ARG A 121 4.26 -2.92 -5.03
N TYR A 122 4.72 -1.73 -4.67
CA TYR A 122 5.30 -1.45 -3.35
C TYR A 122 4.26 -1.30 -2.24
N ASP A 123 3.00 -1.04 -2.59
CA ASP A 123 1.89 -1.04 -1.62
C ASP A 123 1.43 -2.48 -1.33
N LEU A 124 1.44 -3.33 -2.35
CA LEU A 124 0.92 -4.70 -2.29
C LEU A 124 1.97 -5.73 -1.84
N GLY A 125 3.24 -5.45 -2.10
CA GLY A 125 4.32 -6.42 -1.98
C GLY A 125 4.23 -7.58 -2.97
N ALA A 126 3.39 -7.45 -4.00
CA ALA A 126 3.13 -8.42 -5.06
C ALA A 126 2.92 -7.69 -6.40
N SER A 127 2.88 -8.43 -7.51
CA SER A 127 2.49 -7.82 -8.80
C SER A 127 1.03 -7.38 -8.74
N PRO A 128 0.70 -6.14 -9.15
CA PRO A 128 -0.68 -5.69 -9.29
C PRO A 128 -1.55 -6.62 -10.14
N GLU A 129 -0.98 -7.24 -11.18
CA GLU A 129 -1.69 -8.21 -12.02
C GLU A 129 -2.06 -9.49 -11.29
N ASP A 130 -1.14 -10.03 -10.49
CA ASP A 130 -1.40 -11.23 -9.68
C ASP A 130 -2.50 -10.94 -8.64
N VAL A 131 -2.45 -9.76 -8.00
CA VAL A 131 -3.49 -9.34 -7.06
C VAL A 131 -4.83 -9.16 -7.75
N ALA A 132 -4.88 -8.46 -8.89
CA ALA A 132 -6.09 -8.27 -9.67
C ALA A 132 -6.77 -9.60 -10.04
N ARG A 133 -5.97 -10.59 -10.45
CA ARG A 133 -6.45 -11.94 -10.78
C ARG A 133 -7.16 -12.60 -9.60
N VAL A 134 -6.56 -12.53 -8.41
CA VAL A 134 -7.14 -13.08 -7.18
C VAL A 134 -8.44 -12.35 -6.81
N LEU A 135 -8.43 -11.02 -6.85
CA LEU A 135 -9.63 -10.24 -6.52
C LEU A 135 -10.79 -10.50 -7.49
N ARG A 136 -10.51 -10.54 -8.81
CA ARG A 136 -11.54 -10.79 -9.83
C ARG A 136 -12.17 -12.17 -9.65
N ALA A 137 -11.37 -13.21 -9.39
CA ALA A 137 -11.89 -14.55 -9.15
C ALA A 137 -12.82 -14.62 -7.93
N ALA A 138 -12.48 -13.89 -6.85
CA ALA A 138 -13.35 -13.79 -5.68
C ALA A 138 -14.64 -13.00 -5.97
N TRP A 139 -14.54 -11.89 -6.71
CA TRP A 139 -15.67 -11.05 -7.08
C TRP A 139 -16.68 -11.80 -7.96
N THR A 140 -16.22 -12.54 -8.98
CA THR A 140 -17.10 -13.35 -9.82
C THR A 140 -17.83 -14.42 -9.01
N THR A 141 -17.12 -15.09 -8.10
CA THR A 141 -17.71 -16.10 -7.21
C THR A 141 -18.80 -15.51 -6.31
N ALA A 142 -18.61 -14.27 -5.84
CA ALA A 142 -19.61 -13.58 -5.03
C ALA A 142 -20.86 -13.18 -5.84
N GLY A 143 -20.69 -12.78 -7.11
CA GLY A 143 -21.78 -12.48 -8.03
C GLY A 143 -22.63 -13.68 -8.42
N ASP A 144 -22.02 -14.87 -8.53
CA ASP A 144 -22.72 -16.13 -8.83
C ASP A 144 -23.45 -16.74 -7.60
N GLY A 145 -23.26 -16.14 -6.41
CA GLY A 145 -23.91 -16.55 -5.16
C GLY A 145 -25.40 -16.17 -5.09
N PRO A 146 -26.14 -16.62 -4.05
CA PRO A 146 -27.60 -16.46 -3.94
C PRO A 146 -28.12 -15.01 -3.93
N ALA A 147 -27.25 -14.00 -3.89
CA ALA A 147 -27.60 -12.58 -4.01
C ALA A 147 -27.69 -12.08 -5.46
N GLY A 148 -27.14 -12.83 -6.44
CA GLY A 148 -27.12 -12.47 -7.87
C GLY A 148 -28.19 -13.15 -8.72
N ARG A 149 -29.19 -13.80 -8.11
CA ARG A 149 -30.35 -14.39 -8.82
C ARG A 149 -31.65 -13.67 -8.46
#